data_AF-A0A7J4Q0M8-F1
#
_entry.id   AF-A0A7J4Q0M8-F1
#
_cell.length_a   1.000
_cell.length_b   1.000
_cell.length_c   1.000
_cell.angle_alpha   90.00
_cell.angle_beta   90.00
_cell.angle_gamma   90.00
#
_symmetry.space_group_name_H-M   'P 1'
#
loop_
_entity.id
_entity.type
_entity.pdbx_description
1 polymer ?
#
loop_
_entity_poly.entity_id
_entity_poly.type
_entity_poly.pdbx_seq_one_letter_code
_entity_poly.pdbx_strand_id
1 'polypeptide(L)'
;DIQQRLNTRSGFDGNVAEAFLNHPQGLEELNHYPWLQRWSEFRGTTQSHAPVKWPLRIVGNKFKLRVRSKTGASIYTNVPEKPAAWALLLSLSLSPITSHAGETMFAIQHNWTSIAASPALVPAPLKRSIKFLSEIIEGNSERVFVQDKHLLVVGRLGHFYEVAVGKGVHMAPFVIRSVDGLSPRRTNPICIHHGTFHSSVPLGDTMASVVLTLLDDVGASQQIGSLLTNLACQSPLGFPSTLDAPHLAMLHEATLNQLVTAIEARGTRGGPFWLAEQPGQNRGRNNQRPRHNDDLHFNYLMRRNRHRQGRGAGSSPSGQVQNLVAHAAAAKRPVPITALANMWRESLISHTEEQDEAQEGAGERFNHYINDFQRDDWMFIRNHGEAEADAPIGDIRNGERRYCEVFPRIWEAMLLQPIGSSLTLSVADGGDLIFEHCMLNVTLRNGAERRLTRRFADLAGYVEQGQDGGRMTFLRRDHPRQWARRNLSESLNRAQERFGFRGAPPWWWHYMEANQAPDHLPEFRWELSVDLRDNNAQRMVGDFRP
;
A
#
# COMPACT_ATOMS: atom_id res chain seq x y z
N ASP A 1 47.47 48.25 9.83
CA ASP A 1 46.66 48.37 11.05
C ASP A 1 45.77 47.13 11.28
N ILE A 2 44.82 46.79 10.39
CA ILE A 2 43.92 45.61 10.56
C ILE A 2 44.66 44.26 10.72
N GLN A 3 45.75 44.03 9.98
CA GLN A 3 46.56 42.80 10.12
C GLN A 3 47.30 42.67 11.46
N GLN A 4 47.60 43.78 12.14
CA GLN A 4 48.21 43.74 13.48
C GLN A 4 47.16 43.47 14.56
N ARG A 5 45.91 43.88 14.34
CA ARG A 5 44.79 43.66 15.28
C ARG A 5 44.25 42.24 15.26
N LEU A 6 44.22 41.58 14.10
CA LEU A 6 43.80 40.17 13.98
C LEU A 6 44.81 39.16 14.56
N ASN A 7 45.96 39.62 15.06
CA ASN A 7 47.03 38.76 15.58
C ASN A 7 47.00 38.61 17.12
N THR A 8 46.01 39.19 17.80
CA THR A 8 45.81 38.98 19.23
C THR A 8 45.13 37.63 19.50
N ARG A 9 45.56 36.93 20.56
CA ARG A 9 45.06 35.62 21.02
C ARG A 9 43.63 35.70 21.58
N SER A 10 42.68 36.20 20.79
CA SER A 10 41.25 36.13 21.09
C SER A 10 40.65 34.98 20.28
N GLY A 11 39.76 34.19 20.91
CA GLY A 11 39.03 33.12 20.22
C GLY A 11 38.14 33.68 19.10
N PHE A 12 37.66 32.81 18.20
CA PHE A 12 36.78 33.18 17.07
C PHE A 12 35.66 34.16 17.49
N ASP A 13 35.02 33.90 18.62
CA ASP A 13 33.93 34.73 19.17
C ASP A 13 34.39 36.15 19.55
N GLY A 14 35.63 36.31 20.03
CA GLY A 14 36.21 37.62 20.36
C GLY A 14 36.47 38.47 19.12
N ASN A 15 36.97 37.85 18.05
CA ASN A 15 37.20 38.53 16.77
C ASN A 15 35.88 38.90 16.08
N VAL A 16 34.84 38.08 16.22
CA VAL A 16 33.49 38.38 15.72
C VAL A 16 32.88 39.55 16.48
N ALA A 17 32.97 39.57 17.81
CA ALA A 17 32.49 40.68 18.63
C ALA A 17 33.22 42.00 18.29
N GLU A 18 34.55 41.96 18.12
CA GLU A 18 35.34 43.13 17.72
C GLU A 18 34.98 43.65 16.32
N ALA A 19 34.65 42.75 15.38
CA ALA A 19 34.20 43.10 14.03
C ALA A 19 32.81 43.76 14.02
N PHE A 20 31.89 43.34 14.89
CA PHE A 20 30.58 43.99 15.03
C PHE A 20 30.66 45.33 15.78
N LEU A 21 31.58 45.47 16.75
CA LEU A 21 31.81 46.72 17.47
C LEU A 21 32.45 47.80 16.57
N ASN A 22 33.34 47.40 15.67
CA ASN A 22 34.02 48.30 14.72
C ASN A 22 33.43 48.15 13.31
N HIS A 23 32.12 48.12 13.21
CA HIS A 23 31.46 47.98 11.93
C HIS A 23 31.65 49.27 11.11
N PRO A 24 31.94 49.18 9.80
CA PRO A 24 32.05 50.36 8.96
C PRO A 24 30.70 51.10 8.93
N GLN A 25 30.74 52.43 9.08
CA GLN A 25 29.56 53.27 8.90
C GLN A 25 28.98 53.05 7.48
N GLY A 26 27.65 52.94 7.36
CA GLY A 26 26.97 52.67 6.08
C GLY A 26 26.50 51.22 5.87
N LEU A 27 26.46 50.37 6.90
CA LEU A 27 25.91 49.01 6.80
C LEU A 27 24.44 48.95 6.35
N GLU A 28 23.63 49.95 6.71
CA GLU A 28 22.27 50.07 6.19
C GLU A 28 22.25 50.36 4.68
N GLU A 29 23.25 51.10 4.17
CA GLU A 29 23.40 51.33 2.74
C GLU A 29 23.69 50.01 2.01
N LEU A 30 24.31 49.04 2.69
CA LEU A 30 24.58 47.72 2.12
C LEU A 30 23.29 46.92 1.86
N ASN A 31 22.19 47.17 2.57
CA ASN A 31 20.90 46.49 2.33
C ASN A 31 20.35 46.73 0.92
N HIS A 32 20.79 47.79 0.24
CA HIS A 32 20.39 48.08 -1.14
C HIS A 32 21.06 47.16 -2.16
N TYR A 33 22.10 46.40 -1.78
CA TYR A 33 22.77 45.50 -2.72
C TYR A 33 21.97 44.21 -2.92
N PRO A 34 21.78 43.77 -4.18
CA PRO A 34 20.93 42.62 -4.50
C PRO A 34 21.33 41.31 -3.82
N TRP A 35 22.60 41.13 -3.43
CA TRP A 35 23.05 39.90 -2.79
C TRP A 35 22.63 39.82 -1.32
N LEU A 36 22.53 40.96 -0.61
CA LEU A 36 22.06 41.03 0.79
C LEU A 36 20.56 40.72 0.89
N GLN A 37 19.76 41.27 -0.01
CA GLN A 37 18.33 40.94 -0.12
C GLN A 37 18.12 39.44 -0.38
N ARG A 38 18.97 38.82 -1.22
CA ARG A 38 18.89 37.37 -1.45
C ARG A 38 19.17 36.58 -0.16
N TRP A 39 20.10 37.03 0.69
CA TRP A 39 20.36 36.37 1.97
C TRP A 39 19.22 36.55 2.97
N SER A 40 18.52 37.68 2.98
CA SER A 40 17.36 37.87 3.87
C SER A 40 16.15 37.03 3.45
N GLU A 41 15.96 36.81 2.15
CA GLU A 41 14.89 35.98 1.59
C GLU A 41 15.23 34.48 1.57
N PHE A 42 16.51 34.13 1.73
CA PHE A 42 17.00 32.77 1.61
C PHE A 42 16.59 31.91 2.82
N ARG A 43 15.72 30.94 2.57
CA ARG A 43 15.42 29.85 3.51
C ARG A 43 16.42 28.74 3.24
N GLY A 44 17.23 28.40 4.24
CA GLY A 44 18.35 27.47 4.10
C GLY A 44 17.98 26.13 3.45
N THR A 45 18.95 25.51 2.78
CA THR A 45 18.83 24.17 2.18
C THR A 45 19.71 23.16 2.91
N THR A 46 19.49 21.88 2.64
CA THR A 46 20.16 20.72 3.28
C THR A 46 21.66 20.57 2.96
N GLN A 47 22.21 21.36 2.03
CA GLN A 47 23.64 21.32 1.69
C GLN A 47 24.46 22.22 2.63
N SER A 48 24.57 21.82 3.90
CA SER A 48 25.27 22.56 4.95
C SER A 48 26.80 22.57 4.80
N HIS A 49 27.39 21.70 3.96
CA HIS A 49 28.84 21.47 3.94
C HIS A 49 29.43 21.17 2.56
N ALA A 50 29.11 21.95 1.53
CA ALA A 50 29.91 21.90 0.29
C ALA A 50 31.22 22.69 0.51
N PRO A 51 32.42 22.07 0.50
CA PRO A 51 33.69 22.78 0.60
C PRO A 51 33.99 23.50 -0.73
N VAL A 52 33.28 24.59 -0.99
CA VAL A 52 33.40 25.37 -2.22
C VAL A 52 34.53 26.37 -2.06
N LYS A 53 35.58 26.23 -2.87
CA LYS A 53 36.65 27.23 -2.93
C LYS A 53 36.12 28.51 -3.57
N TRP A 54 36.46 29.65 -2.97
CA TRP A 54 36.03 30.97 -3.45
C TRP A 54 36.26 31.13 -4.97
N PRO A 55 35.24 31.59 -5.73
CA PRO A 55 35.27 31.52 -7.19
C PRO A 55 36.13 32.61 -7.85
N LEU A 56 36.48 33.69 -7.15
CA LEU A 56 37.14 34.86 -7.73
C LEU A 56 38.52 35.09 -7.09
N ARG A 57 39.51 35.52 -7.87
CA ARG A 57 40.85 35.84 -7.34
C ARG A 57 41.49 36.96 -8.15
N ILE A 58 42.22 37.83 -7.47
CA ILE A 58 43.07 38.84 -8.11
C ILE A 58 44.48 38.24 -8.26
N VAL A 59 44.98 38.16 -9.49
CA VAL A 59 46.34 37.67 -9.78
C VAL A 59 46.97 38.58 -10.83
N GLY A 60 48.07 39.24 -10.47
CA GLY A 60 48.79 40.16 -11.36
C GLY A 60 47.91 41.33 -11.83
N ASN A 61 47.20 41.98 -10.89
CA ASN A 61 46.23 43.06 -11.15
C ASN A 61 45.08 42.72 -12.11
N LYS A 62 44.86 41.44 -12.41
CA LYS A 62 43.71 40.99 -13.21
C LYS A 62 42.71 40.23 -12.37
N PHE A 63 41.44 40.52 -12.61
CA PHE A 63 40.33 39.80 -12.01
C PHE A 63 40.15 38.45 -12.71
N LYS A 64 40.29 37.36 -11.96
CA LYS A 64 40.22 36.00 -12.49
C LYS A 64 39.07 35.21 -11.87
N LEU A 65 38.44 34.40 -12.70
CA LEU A 65 37.36 33.48 -12.34
C LEU A 65 37.88 32.05 -12.34
N ARG A 66 37.54 31.30 -11.30
CA ARG A 66 37.76 29.85 -11.21
C ARG A 66 36.77 29.13 -12.13
N VAL A 67 37.27 28.37 -13.10
CA VAL A 67 36.47 27.67 -14.11
C VAL A 67 36.92 26.22 -14.27
N ARG A 68 36.10 25.38 -14.89
CA ARG A 68 36.42 23.97 -15.18
C ARG A 68 37.02 23.84 -16.58
N SER A 69 38.27 23.40 -16.67
CA SER A 69 38.91 23.07 -17.95
C SER A 69 38.15 21.97 -18.69
N LYS A 70 38.40 21.84 -20.00
CA LYS A 70 37.86 20.74 -20.82
C LYS A 70 38.23 19.35 -20.30
N THR A 71 39.33 19.24 -19.56
CA THR A 71 39.81 18.01 -18.93
C THR A 71 39.24 17.80 -17.51
N GLY A 72 38.35 18.67 -17.03
CA GLY A 72 37.71 18.58 -15.71
C GLY A 72 38.53 19.20 -14.57
N ALA A 73 39.74 19.68 -14.80
CA ALA A 73 40.56 20.36 -13.79
C ALA A 73 40.01 21.77 -13.47
N SER A 74 40.23 22.29 -12.27
CA SER A 74 39.90 23.68 -11.93
C SER A 74 41.06 24.61 -12.28
N ILE A 75 40.81 25.63 -13.11
CA ILE A 75 41.80 26.64 -13.50
C ILE A 75 41.26 28.05 -13.25
N TYR A 76 42.14 29.06 -13.12
CA TYR A 76 41.73 30.47 -13.08
C TYR A 76 41.92 31.11 -14.44
N THR A 77 40.87 31.71 -14.98
CA THR A 77 40.87 32.40 -16.27
C THR A 77 40.57 33.89 -16.12
N ASN A 78 40.96 34.70 -17.09
CA ASN A 78 40.70 36.14 -17.08
C ASN A 78 39.22 36.42 -17.35
N VAL A 79 38.66 37.39 -16.62
CA VAL A 79 37.33 37.94 -16.86
C VAL A 79 37.45 39.18 -17.75
N PRO A 80 36.47 39.46 -18.65
CA PRO A 80 36.43 40.71 -19.40
C PRO A 80 36.60 41.95 -18.50
N GLU A 81 37.35 42.94 -18.95
CA GLU A 81 37.61 44.20 -18.23
C GLU A 81 36.42 45.17 -18.33
N LYS A 82 35.23 44.68 -17.96
CA LYS A 82 33.99 45.46 -17.94
C LYS A 82 33.48 45.57 -16.50
N PRO A 83 33.38 46.77 -15.92
CA PRO A 83 32.92 46.95 -14.53
C PRO A 83 31.57 46.28 -14.25
N ALA A 84 30.63 46.32 -15.20
CA ALA A 84 29.34 45.64 -15.08
C ALA A 84 29.46 44.11 -14.97
N ALA A 85 30.41 43.50 -15.69
CA ALA A 85 30.67 42.06 -15.61
C ALA A 85 31.31 41.69 -14.26
N TRP A 86 32.19 42.54 -13.73
CA TRP A 86 32.77 42.36 -12.40
C TRP A 86 31.70 42.46 -11.31
N ALA A 87 30.85 43.48 -11.37
CA ALA A 87 29.75 43.67 -10.42
C ALA A 87 28.79 42.47 -10.43
N LEU A 88 28.44 41.95 -11.61
CA LEU A 88 27.60 40.76 -11.75
C LEU A 88 28.26 39.53 -11.10
N LEU A 89 29.50 39.21 -11.47
CA LEU A 89 30.19 38.03 -10.91
C LEU A 89 30.39 38.13 -9.40
N LEU A 90 30.68 39.34 -8.89
CA LEU A 90 30.78 39.60 -7.46
C LEU A 90 29.43 39.36 -6.77
N SER A 91 28.35 39.93 -7.31
CA SER A 91 26.99 39.74 -6.78
C SER A 91 26.59 38.25 -6.75
N LEU A 92 26.87 37.51 -7.82
CA LEU A 92 26.59 36.07 -7.89
C LEU A 92 27.45 35.28 -6.89
N SER A 93 28.75 35.60 -6.77
CA SER A 93 29.66 34.91 -5.84
C SER A 93 29.34 35.15 -4.36
N LEU A 94 28.73 36.30 -4.04
CA LEU A 94 28.32 36.67 -2.69
C LEU A 94 26.89 36.23 -2.38
N SER A 95 26.16 35.65 -3.34
CA SER A 95 24.81 35.13 -3.11
C SER A 95 24.86 33.77 -2.41
N PRO A 96 23.78 33.34 -1.73
CA PRO A 96 23.71 32.01 -1.15
C PRO A 96 23.98 30.92 -2.21
N ILE A 97 24.83 29.94 -1.87
CA ILE A 97 25.32 28.90 -2.80
C ILE A 97 24.18 28.14 -3.49
N THR A 98 23.12 27.83 -2.75
CA THR A 98 21.95 27.09 -3.23
C THR A 98 20.79 27.99 -3.64
N SER A 99 21.01 29.30 -3.73
CA SER A 99 20.08 30.19 -4.42
C SER A 99 20.23 30.04 -5.93
N HIS A 100 19.21 30.42 -6.69
CA HIS A 100 19.28 30.47 -8.16
C HIS A 100 20.51 31.26 -8.68
N ALA A 101 20.89 32.34 -7.98
CA ALA A 101 22.08 33.13 -8.31
C ALA A 101 23.39 32.38 -8.02
N GLY A 102 23.46 31.63 -6.92
CA GLY A 102 24.59 30.75 -6.60
C GLY A 102 24.74 29.62 -7.62
N GLU A 103 23.64 28.96 -7.98
CA GLU A 103 23.61 27.94 -9.03
C GLU A 103 24.01 28.51 -10.39
N THR A 104 23.57 29.73 -10.70
CA THR A 104 23.99 30.46 -11.90
C THR A 104 25.50 30.68 -11.90
N MET A 105 26.10 31.04 -10.76
CA MET A 105 27.56 31.16 -10.64
C MET A 105 28.25 29.83 -10.95
N PHE A 106 27.77 28.72 -10.39
CA PHE A 106 28.31 27.39 -10.68
C PHE A 106 28.20 27.03 -12.16
N ALA A 107 27.06 27.31 -12.78
CA ALA A 107 26.84 27.09 -14.20
C ALA A 107 27.81 27.92 -15.05
N ILE A 108 28.03 29.19 -14.70
CA ILE A 108 29.01 30.06 -15.37
C ILE A 108 30.42 29.45 -15.24
N GLN A 109 30.85 29.04 -14.03
CA GLN A 109 32.17 28.44 -13.82
C GLN A 109 32.36 27.14 -14.60
N HIS A 110 31.30 26.35 -14.77
CA HIS A 110 31.35 25.11 -15.53
C HIS A 110 31.47 25.41 -17.03
N ASN A 111 30.62 26.30 -17.56
CA ASN A 111 30.46 26.56 -18.99
C ASN A 111 31.47 27.57 -19.57
N TRP A 112 32.20 28.33 -18.73
CA TRP A 112 33.10 29.40 -19.19
C TRP A 112 34.16 28.94 -20.21
N THR A 113 34.72 27.75 -19.99
CA THR A 113 35.76 27.14 -20.84
C THR A 113 35.26 25.91 -21.59
N SER A 114 34.12 25.36 -21.17
CA SER A 114 33.39 24.33 -21.88
C SER A 114 32.31 24.98 -22.75
N ILE A 115 32.75 25.74 -23.76
CA ILE A 115 31.91 25.90 -24.96
C ILE A 115 31.88 24.51 -25.58
N ALA A 116 30.90 23.69 -25.17
CA ALA A 116 30.62 22.44 -25.85
C ALA A 116 30.49 22.79 -27.34
N ALA A 117 31.26 22.10 -28.18
CA ALA A 117 31.11 22.20 -29.62
C ALA A 117 29.68 21.75 -29.93
N SER A 118 28.82 22.73 -30.20
CA SER A 118 27.37 22.61 -30.28
C SER A 118 26.68 22.33 -28.93
N PRO A 119 25.55 22.99 -28.62
CA PRO A 119 24.65 22.46 -27.59
C PRO A 119 24.38 21.00 -27.96
N ALA A 120 24.49 20.08 -27.01
CA ALA A 120 24.11 18.70 -27.24
C ALA A 120 22.64 18.72 -27.70
N LEU A 121 22.42 18.63 -29.01
CA LEU A 121 21.08 18.65 -29.56
C LEU A 121 20.38 17.45 -28.97
N VAL A 122 19.27 17.71 -28.25
CA VAL A 122 18.37 16.66 -27.77
C VAL A 122 18.10 15.74 -28.97
N PRO A 123 18.44 14.43 -28.88
CA PRO A 123 18.30 13.53 -30.01
C PRO A 123 16.91 13.61 -30.62
N ALA A 124 16.81 13.56 -31.95
CA ALA A 124 15.53 13.73 -32.65
C ALA A 124 14.40 12.80 -32.14
N PRO A 125 14.64 11.53 -31.73
CA PRO A 125 13.62 10.70 -31.09
C PRO A 125 13.14 11.27 -29.76
N LEU A 126 14.06 11.72 -28.90
CA LEU A 126 13.72 12.30 -27.60
C LEU A 126 12.95 13.62 -27.78
N LYS A 127 13.37 14.47 -28.71
CA LYS A 127 12.66 15.72 -29.05
C LYS A 127 11.23 15.45 -29.51
N ARG A 128 11.03 14.44 -30.36
CA ARG A 128 9.68 14.03 -30.80
C ARG A 128 8.83 13.53 -29.63
N SER A 129 9.38 12.69 -28.76
CA SER A 129 8.64 12.17 -27.60
C SER A 129 8.24 13.25 -26.58
N ILE A 130 9.12 14.23 -26.31
CA ILE A 130 8.81 15.36 -25.44
C ILE A 130 7.74 16.23 -26.09
N LYS A 131 7.82 16.47 -27.41
CA LYS A 131 6.81 17.22 -28.13
C LYS A 131 5.45 16.52 -28.07
N PHE A 132 5.42 15.20 -28.27
CA PHE A 132 4.21 14.39 -28.17
C PHE A 132 3.57 14.48 -26.79
N LEU A 133 4.36 14.39 -25.72
CA LEU A 133 3.87 14.61 -24.35
C LEU A 133 3.30 16.03 -24.17
N SER A 134 3.99 17.07 -24.68
CA SER A 134 3.51 18.46 -24.62
C SER A 134 2.17 18.62 -25.34
N GLU A 135 2.03 18.05 -26.54
CA GLU A 135 0.79 18.08 -27.33
C GLU A 135 -0.37 17.41 -26.58
N ILE A 136 -0.13 16.31 -25.87
CA ILE A 136 -1.15 15.65 -25.03
C ILE A 136 -1.55 16.53 -23.83
N ILE A 137 -0.57 17.15 -23.16
CA ILE A 137 -0.83 18.02 -22.00
C ILE A 137 -1.64 19.23 -22.45
N GLU A 138 -1.21 19.91 -23.51
CA GLU A 138 -1.89 21.09 -24.07
C GLU A 138 -3.30 20.74 -24.57
N GLY A 139 -3.45 19.61 -25.26
CA GLY A 139 -4.73 19.10 -25.73
C GLY A 139 -5.72 18.70 -24.62
N ASN A 140 -5.25 18.51 -23.39
CA ASN A 140 -6.06 18.14 -22.22
C ASN A 140 -5.88 19.12 -21.05
N SER A 141 -5.65 20.40 -21.34
CA SER A 141 -5.35 21.44 -20.34
C SER A 141 -6.42 21.66 -19.26
N GLU A 142 -7.66 21.21 -19.50
CA GLU A 142 -8.73 21.24 -18.49
C GLU A 142 -8.62 20.13 -17.43
N ARG A 143 -7.85 19.07 -17.72
CA ARG A 143 -7.74 17.85 -16.91
C ARG A 143 -6.31 17.48 -16.55
N VAL A 144 -5.32 18.08 -17.21
CA VAL A 144 -3.90 17.85 -16.96
C VAL A 144 -3.26 19.16 -16.53
N PHE A 145 -2.67 19.17 -15.34
CA PHE A 145 -2.00 20.34 -14.77
C PHE A 145 -0.55 20.02 -14.48
N VAL A 146 0.35 20.96 -14.76
CA VAL A 146 1.78 20.82 -14.52
C VAL A 146 2.19 21.76 -13.39
N GLN A 147 2.93 21.25 -12.41
CA GLN A 147 3.56 22.03 -11.35
C GLN A 147 4.93 21.42 -11.03
N ASP A 148 6.00 22.15 -11.35
CA ASP A 148 7.39 21.73 -11.14
C ASP A 148 7.68 20.33 -11.71
N LYS A 149 8.03 19.36 -10.87
CA LYS A 149 8.32 17.95 -11.23
C LYS A 149 7.07 17.05 -11.24
N HIS A 150 5.88 17.61 -11.04
CA HIS A 150 4.62 16.87 -10.89
C HIS A 150 3.61 17.19 -11.99
N LEU A 151 2.94 16.15 -12.46
CA LEU A 151 1.76 16.21 -13.31
C LEU A 151 0.54 15.76 -12.49
N LEU A 152 -0.52 16.56 -12.50
CA LEU A 152 -1.83 16.17 -12.01
C LEU A 152 -2.70 15.78 -13.20
N VAL A 153 -3.28 14.58 -13.17
CA VAL A 153 -4.19 14.06 -14.19
C VAL A 153 -5.53 13.76 -13.54
N VAL A 154 -6.60 14.36 -14.04
CA VAL A 154 -7.97 14.10 -13.61
C VAL A 154 -8.58 13.04 -14.52
N GLY A 155 -8.87 11.87 -13.97
CA GLY A 155 -9.45 10.73 -14.68
C GLY A 155 -10.89 10.94 -15.13
N ARG A 156 -11.41 10.04 -15.97
CA ARG A 156 -12.72 10.18 -16.62
C ARG A 156 -13.86 10.10 -15.61
N LEU A 157 -13.64 9.39 -14.49
CA LEU A 157 -14.59 9.36 -13.37
C LEU A 157 -14.45 10.55 -12.42
N GLY A 158 -13.35 11.31 -12.51
CA GLY A 158 -13.07 12.46 -11.63
C GLY A 158 -12.05 12.20 -10.52
N HIS A 159 -11.37 11.04 -10.54
CA HIS A 159 -10.26 10.75 -9.64
C HIS A 159 -9.03 11.59 -10.00
N PHE A 160 -8.26 11.99 -8.99
CA PHE A 160 -7.07 12.82 -9.16
C PHE A 160 -5.83 11.96 -9.02
N TYR A 161 -4.97 11.97 -10.03
CA TYR A 161 -3.74 11.19 -10.08
C TYR A 161 -2.53 12.11 -10.20
N GLU A 162 -1.54 11.88 -9.36
CA GLU A 162 -0.27 12.59 -9.41
C GLU A 162 0.79 11.69 -10.03
N VAL A 163 1.50 12.20 -11.03
CA VAL A 163 2.66 11.56 -11.67
C VAL A 163 3.88 12.45 -11.44
N ALA A 164 4.86 11.94 -10.69
CA ALA A 164 6.08 12.66 -10.36
C ALA A 164 7.30 11.96 -10.95
N VAL A 165 8.31 12.74 -11.36
CA VAL A 165 9.61 12.18 -11.77
C VAL A 165 10.34 11.65 -10.54
N GLY A 166 10.77 10.38 -10.58
CA GLY A 166 11.40 9.71 -9.45
C GLY A 166 11.53 8.20 -9.67
N LYS A 167 12.18 7.47 -8.75
CA LYS A 167 12.27 6.00 -8.85
C LYS A 167 10.95 5.37 -8.41
N GLY A 168 10.11 5.03 -9.38
CA GLY A 168 8.83 4.35 -9.16
C GLY A 168 8.94 2.86 -8.92
N VAL A 169 7.77 2.26 -8.69
CA VAL A 169 7.63 0.81 -8.52
C VAL A 169 8.12 0.09 -9.79
N HIS A 170 8.77 -1.07 -9.63
CA HIS A 170 9.40 -1.82 -10.71
C HIS A 170 10.48 -1.03 -11.49
N MET A 171 11.19 -0.11 -10.82
CA MET A 171 12.25 0.73 -11.41
C MET A 171 11.75 1.67 -12.52
N ALA A 172 10.45 1.97 -12.55
CA ALA A 172 9.90 2.97 -13.45
C ALA A 172 10.56 4.35 -13.20
N PRO A 173 10.75 5.18 -14.24
CA PRO A 173 11.35 6.51 -14.09
C PRO A 173 10.38 7.57 -13.51
N PHE A 174 9.20 7.16 -13.04
CA PHE A 174 8.18 8.01 -12.45
C PHE A 174 7.39 7.27 -11.37
N VAL A 175 6.84 8.02 -10.43
CA VAL A 175 5.94 7.53 -9.37
C VAL A 175 4.52 7.99 -9.66
N ILE A 176 3.55 7.07 -9.57
CA ILE A 176 2.13 7.37 -9.77
C ILE A 176 1.41 7.24 -8.43
N ARG A 177 0.60 8.23 -8.05
CA ARG A 177 -0.17 8.24 -6.80
C ARG A 177 -1.61 8.69 -7.04
N SER A 178 -2.59 8.04 -6.43
CA SER A 178 -3.95 8.58 -6.23
C SER A 178 -3.89 9.70 -5.20
N VAL A 179 -4.63 10.78 -5.41
CA VAL A 179 -4.77 11.89 -4.45
C VAL A 179 -6.13 11.80 -3.77
N ASP A 180 -6.12 11.54 -2.46
CA ASP A 180 -7.33 11.32 -1.66
C ASP A 180 -7.63 12.48 -0.69
N GLY A 181 -6.67 13.37 -0.51
CA GLY A 181 -6.80 14.55 0.35
C GLY A 181 -5.69 15.54 0.10
N LEU A 182 -6.00 16.83 0.26
CA LEU A 182 -5.05 17.94 0.07
C LEU A 182 -4.68 18.64 1.38
N SER A 183 -5.45 18.44 2.46
CA SER A 183 -5.23 19.10 3.75
C SER A 183 -5.74 18.24 4.90
N PRO A 184 -4.92 17.33 5.48
CA PRO A 184 -3.54 17.04 5.13
C PRO A 184 -3.45 16.30 3.80
N ARG A 185 -2.31 16.46 3.12
CA ARG A 185 -2.03 15.78 1.85
C ARG A 185 -2.01 14.26 2.08
N ARG A 186 -2.87 13.54 1.39
CA ARG A 186 -2.99 12.07 1.45
C ARG A 186 -2.97 11.52 0.04
N THR A 187 -2.02 10.65 -0.22
CA THR A 187 -1.85 10.02 -1.52
C THR A 187 -1.56 8.52 -1.38
N ASN A 188 -2.06 7.71 -2.30
CA ASN A 188 -1.81 6.26 -2.32
C ASN A 188 -1.09 5.85 -3.61
N PRO A 189 0.03 5.09 -3.53
CA PRO A 189 0.76 4.68 -4.74
C PRO A 189 -0.08 3.74 -5.62
N ILE A 190 0.00 3.93 -6.93
CA ILE A 190 -0.64 3.06 -7.94
C ILE A 190 0.45 2.48 -8.84
N CYS A 191 0.40 1.17 -9.06
CA CYS A 191 1.29 0.50 -10.02
C CYS A 191 0.61 0.37 -11.39
N ILE A 192 1.01 1.16 -12.38
CA ILE A 192 0.65 0.91 -13.78
C ILE A 192 1.82 0.18 -14.43
N HIS A 193 1.70 -1.14 -14.57
CA HIS A 193 2.76 -1.99 -15.08
C HIS A 193 2.25 -2.84 -16.24
N HIS A 194 3.00 -2.82 -17.34
CA HIS A 194 2.79 -3.69 -18.50
C HIS A 194 4.14 -4.36 -18.85
N GLY A 195 4.66 -5.19 -17.95
CA GLY A 195 5.96 -5.85 -18.13
C GLY A 195 7.18 -4.96 -17.88
N THR A 196 8.37 -5.48 -18.17
CA THR A 196 9.63 -4.74 -18.07
C THR A 196 9.55 -3.44 -18.88
N PHE A 197 9.69 -2.29 -18.22
CA PHE A 197 9.87 -1.02 -18.92
C PHE A 197 11.08 -1.14 -19.84
N HIS A 198 10.84 -1.32 -21.14
CA HIS A 198 11.91 -1.46 -22.10
C HIS A 198 12.64 -0.12 -22.22
N SER A 199 13.94 -0.12 -21.99
CA SER A 199 14.83 1.04 -22.12
C SER A 199 14.88 1.61 -23.55
N SER A 200 14.20 0.97 -24.51
CA SER A 200 14.12 1.37 -25.91
C SER A 200 13.09 2.47 -26.19
N VAL A 201 12.07 2.66 -25.33
CA VAL A 201 11.03 3.68 -25.54
C VAL A 201 11.47 5.01 -24.91
N PRO A 202 11.45 6.13 -25.67
CA PRO A 202 11.76 7.43 -25.11
C PRO A 202 10.86 7.80 -23.93
N LEU A 203 11.42 8.47 -22.92
CA LEU A 203 10.69 8.81 -21.68
C LEU A 203 9.38 9.57 -21.94
N GLY A 204 9.37 10.49 -22.92
CA GLY A 204 8.18 11.26 -23.28
C GLY A 204 7.01 10.38 -23.74
N ASP A 205 7.29 9.33 -24.53
CA ASP A 205 6.26 8.41 -25.03
C ASP A 205 5.70 7.54 -23.90
N THR A 206 6.57 7.11 -22.98
CA THR A 206 6.18 6.35 -21.78
C THR A 206 5.30 7.21 -20.86
N MET A 207 5.69 8.46 -20.58
CA MET A 207 4.89 9.38 -19.78
C MET A 207 3.57 9.72 -20.45
N ALA A 208 3.58 9.96 -21.77
CA ALA A 208 2.37 10.20 -22.56
C ALA A 208 1.39 9.03 -22.46
N SER A 209 1.89 7.81 -22.56
CA SER A 209 1.07 6.60 -22.42
C SER A 209 0.43 6.49 -21.04
N VAL A 210 1.18 6.81 -19.98
CA VAL A 210 0.64 6.85 -18.61
C VAL A 210 -0.43 7.94 -18.46
N VAL A 211 -0.18 9.15 -18.95
CA VAL A 211 -1.16 10.25 -18.89
C VAL A 211 -2.44 9.88 -19.62
N LEU A 212 -2.37 9.31 -20.83
CA LEU A 212 -3.53 8.85 -21.58
C LEU A 212 -4.28 7.72 -20.85
N THR A 213 -3.54 6.79 -20.23
CA THR A 213 -4.10 5.71 -19.41
C THR A 213 -4.89 6.25 -18.22
N LEU A 214 -4.37 7.28 -17.55
CA LEU A 214 -5.03 7.91 -16.40
C LEU A 214 -6.22 8.79 -16.84
N LEU A 215 -6.13 9.44 -18.00
CA LEU A 215 -7.23 10.21 -18.59
C LEU A 215 -8.44 9.32 -18.91
N ASP A 216 -8.22 8.08 -19.32
CA ASP A 216 -9.24 7.04 -19.46
C ASP A 216 -9.14 5.96 -18.37
N ASP A 217 -9.05 6.39 -17.12
CA ASP A 217 -9.00 5.54 -15.92
C ASP A 217 -10.01 4.37 -15.97
N VAL A 218 -11.29 4.63 -16.25
CA VAL A 218 -12.32 3.59 -16.27
C VAL A 218 -12.09 2.58 -17.39
N GLY A 219 -11.69 3.00 -18.59
CA GLY A 219 -11.37 2.08 -19.69
C GLY A 219 -10.14 1.26 -19.38
N ALA A 220 -9.09 1.93 -18.91
CA ALA A 220 -7.82 1.32 -18.53
C ALA A 220 -7.96 0.32 -17.37
N SER A 221 -8.90 0.55 -16.44
CA SER A 221 -9.16 -0.31 -15.28
C SER A 221 -9.50 -1.76 -15.64
N GLN A 222 -10.06 -1.99 -16.84
CA GLN A 222 -10.39 -3.34 -17.30
C GLN A 222 -9.14 -4.21 -17.38
N GLN A 223 -8.02 -3.65 -17.82
CA GLN A 223 -6.73 -4.33 -17.97
C GLN A 223 -5.81 -4.11 -16.76
N ILE A 224 -5.93 -2.97 -16.07
CA ILE A 224 -5.05 -2.58 -14.96
C ILE A 224 -5.74 -2.79 -13.61
N GLY A 225 -5.41 -3.90 -12.95
CA GLY A 225 -6.06 -4.29 -11.69
C GLY A 225 -5.83 -3.33 -10.50
N SER A 226 -4.66 -2.70 -10.41
CA SER A 226 -4.34 -1.70 -9.38
C SER A 226 -5.25 -0.47 -9.49
N LEU A 227 -5.52 -0.03 -10.72
CA LEU A 227 -6.37 1.11 -11.03
C LEU A 227 -7.85 0.78 -10.78
N LEU A 228 -8.31 -0.42 -11.18
CA LEU A 228 -9.66 -0.89 -10.83
C LEU A 228 -9.87 -0.95 -9.31
N THR A 229 -8.88 -1.46 -8.58
CA THR A 229 -8.94 -1.55 -7.12
C THR A 229 -9.05 -0.15 -6.50
N ASN A 230 -8.27 0.80 -7.02
CA ASN A 230 -8.32 2.20 -6.60
C ASN A 230 -9.71 2.82 -6.83
N LEU A 231 -10.24 2.72 -8.05
CA LEU A 231 -11.56 3.24 -8.42
C LEU A 231 -12.70 2.61 -7.60
N ALA A 232 -12.63 1.32 -7.31
CA ALA A 232 -13.62 0.64 -6.49
C ALA A 232 -13.58 1.11 -5.02
N CYS A 233 -12.37 1.36 -4.49
CA CYS A 233 -12.11 1.63 -3.07
C CYS A 233 -12.15 3.10 -2.67
N GLN A 234 -12.03 4.04 -3.60
CA GLN A 234 -11.92 5.46 -3.28
C GLN A 234 -12.93 6.24 -4.07
N SER A 235 -13.67 7.13 -3.39
CA SER A 235 -14.50 8.12 -4.08
C SER A 235 -13.59 9.17 -4.73
N PRO A 236 -14.07 9.88 -5.76
CA PRO A 236 -13.31 11.00 -6.33
C PRO A 236 -12.97 12.07 -5.28
N LEU A 237 -11.92 12.86 -5.54
CA LEU A 237 -11.39 13.83 -4.57
C LEU A 237 -12.49 14.84 -4.15
N GLY A 238 -12.67 14.99 -2.83
CA GLY A 238 -13.66 15.89 -2.25
C GLY A 238 -15.09 15.35 -2.17
N PHE A 239 -15.35 14.16 -2.71
CA PHE A 239 -16.63 13.50 -2.50
C PHE A 239 -16.69 12.85 -1.11
N PRO A 240 -17.89 12.69 -0.54
CA PRO A 240 -18.08 11.92 0.69
C PRO A 240 -17.78 10.43 0.49
N SER A 241 -17.57 9.70 1.58
CA SER A 241 -17.32 8.25 1.56
C SER A 241 -18.47 7.44 0.95
N THR A 242 -19.69 7.97 1.02
CA THR A 242 -20.89 7.43 0.39
C THR A 242 -21.57 8.54 -0.38
N LEU A 243 -21.78 8.36 -1.68
CA LEU A 243 -22.36 9.38 -2.54
C LEU A 243 -23.88 9.35 -2.49
N ASP A 244 -24.46 10.48 -2.08
CA ASP A 244 -25.89 10.74 -2.23
C ASP A 244 -26.26 11.06 -3.69
N ALA A 245 -27.56 11.04 -4.00
CA ALA A 245 -28.10 11.40 -5.32
C ALA A 245 -27.53 12.70 -5.95
N PRO A 246 -27.38 13.84 -5.24
CA PRO A 246 -26.81 15.06 -5.82
C PRO A 246 -25.34 14.88 -6.22
N HIS A 247 -24.56 14.08 -5.48
CA HIS A 247 -23.17 13.80 -5.83
C HIS A 247 -23.07 12.85 -7.02
N LEU A 248 -23.96 11.85 -7.11
CA LEU A 248 -24.02 10.94 -8.26
C LEU A 248 -24.38 11.68 -9.55
N ALA A 249 -25.23 12.70 -9.48
CA ALA A 249 -25.58 13.53 -10.64
C ALA A 249 -24.39 14.35 -11.19
N MET A 250 -23.31 14.52 -10.42
CA MET A 250 -22.08 15.16 -10.90
C MET A 250 -21.18 14.20 -11.69
N LEU A 251 -21.40 12.88 -11.58
CA LEU A 251 -20.65 11.86 -12.29
C LEU A 251 -21.37 11.50 -13.59
N HIS A 252 -20.59 11.18 -14.63
CA HIS A 252 -21.17 10.75 -15.90
C HIS A 252 -21.74 9.33 -15.78
N GLU A 253 -23.05 9.19 -15.95
CA GLU A 253 -23.78 7.93 -15.72
C GLU A 253 -23.22 6.75 -16.53
N ALA A 254 -22.92 6.96 -17.82
CA ALA A 254 -22.35 5.92 -18.67
C ALA A 254 -20.97 5.44 -18.18
N THR A 255 -20.17 6.35 -17.60
CA THR A 255 -18.83 6.04 -17.06
C THR A 255 -18.96 5.24 -15.76
N LEU A 256 -19.92 5.62 -14.88
CA LEU A 256 -20.22 4.88 -13.66
C LEU A 256 -20.71 3.46 -13.97
N ASN A 257 -21.62 3.31 -14.94
CA ASN A 257 -22.12 2.00 -15.36
C ASN A 257 -21.00 1.12 -15.93
N GLN A 258 -20.11 1.69 -16.75
CA GLN A 258 -18.94 0.96 -17.26
C GLN A 258 -18.03 0.46 -16.13
N LEU A 259 -17.80 1.26 -15.08
CA LEU A 259 -17.03 0.84 -13.92
C LEU A 259 -17.73 -0.29 -13.15
N VAL A 260 -19.04 -0.18 -12.92
CA VAL A 260 -19.82 -1.22 -12.24
C VAL A 260 -19.72 -2.54 -13.01
N THR A 261 -19.91 -2.52 -14.33
CA THR A 261 -19.74 -3.72 -15.17
C THR A 261 -18.32 -4.28 -15.10
N ALA A 262 -17.29 -3.44 -15.06
CA ALA A 262 -15.90 -3.89 -14.93
C ALA A 262 -15.62 -4.56 -13.57
N ILE A 263 -16.22 -4.07 -12.48
CA ILE A 263 -16.14 -4.68 -11.15
C ILE A 263 -16.87 -6.03 -11.12
N GLU A 264 -18.08 -6.07 -11.69
CA GLU A 264 -18.90 -7.29 -11.77
C GLU A 264 -18.25 -8.39 -12.60
N ALA A 265 -17.60 -8.02 -13.72
CA ALA A 265 -16.87 -8.96 -14.58
C ALA A 265 -15.72 -9.69 -13.85
N ARG A 266 -15.19 -9.11 -12.77
CA ARG A 266 -14.17 -9.76 -11.92
C ARG A 266 -14.74 -10.62 -10.79
N GLY A 267 -16.02 -10.99 -10.87
CA GLY A 267 -16.67 -11.89 -9.92
C GLY A 267 -17.13 -11.21 -8.62
N THR A 268 -16.94 -9.90 -8.50
CA THR A 268 -17.39 -9.13 -7.34
C THR A 268 -18.82 -8.66 -7.58
N ARG A 269 -19.80 -9.24 -6.89
CA ARG A 269 -21.14 -8.65 -6.90
C ARG A 269 -21.07 -7.36 -6.08
N GLY A 270 -21.69 -6.29 -6.57
CA GLY A 270 -21.75 -4.98 -5.90
C GLY A 270 -20.77 -3.99 -6.52
N GLY A 271 -21.28 -2.81 -6.88
CA GLY A 271 -20.49 -1.74 -7.48
C GLY A 271 -19.43 -1.14 -6.54
N PRO A 272 -18.90 0.05 -6.86
CA PRO A 272 -17.90 0.73 -6.05
C PRO A 272 -18.38 0.93 -4.60
N PHE A 273 -17.48 0.86 -3.62
CA PHE A 273 -17.86 0.90 -2.20
C PHE A 273 -18.51 2.22 -1.76
N TRP A 274 -18.23 3.29 -2.48
CA TRP A 274 -18.76 4.62 -2.23
C TRP A 274 -20.10 4.88 -2.93
N LEU A 275 -20.58 3.95 -3.77
CA LEU A 275 -21.91 4.03 -4.37
C LEU A 275 -22.92 3.57 -3.30
N ALA A 276 -23.85 4.46 -2.91
CA ALA A 276 -24.80 4.18 -1.82
C ALA A 276 -25.48 2.80 -1.97
N GLU A 277 -25.43 2.00 -0.90
CA GLU A 277 -25.94 0.64 -0.88
C GLU A 277 -27.45 0.61 -1.18
N GLN A 278 -27.88 -0.21 -2.15
CA GLN A 278 -29.26 -0.68 -2.17
C GLN A 278 -29.49 -1.51 -0.89
N PRO A 279 -30.38 -1.11 0.04
CA PRO A 279 -30.47 -1.68 1.39
C PRO A 279 -30.85 -3.18 1.47
N GLY A 280 -31.11 -3.84 0.35
CA GLY A 280 -31.62 -5.22 0.29
C GLY A 280 -30.57 -6.32 0.06
N GLN A 281 -29.38 -6.01 -0.46
CA GLN A 281 -28.47 -7.07 -0.94
C GLN A 281 -27.49 -7.63 0.12
N ASN A 282 -27.20 -6.91 1.20
CA ASN A 282 -26.22 -7.36 2.20
C ASN A 282 -26.74 -8.44 3.17
N ARG A 283 -28.07 -8.51 3.42
CA ARG A 283 -28.63 -9.55 4.32
C ARG A 283 -28.58 -10.96 3.73
N GLY A 284 -28.48 -11.11 2.41
CA GLY A 284 -28.30 -12.40 1.73
C GLY A 284 -26.85 -12.75 1.39
N ARG A 285 -25.89 -11.84 1.60
CA ARG A 285 -24.53 -11.90 1.04
C ARG A 285 -23.53 -12.65 1.91
N ASN A 286 -23.68 -12.62 3.23
CA ASN A 286 -22.80 -13.35 4.15
C ASN A 286 -23.03 -14.87 4.13
N ASN A 287 -24.08 -15.36 3.46
CA ASN A 287 -24.41 -16.79 3.37
C ASN A 287 -23.90 -17.49 2.10
N GLN A 288 -23.22 -16.79 1.19
CA GLN A 288 -22.66 -17.42 -0.01
C GLN A 288 -21.17 -17.76 0.18
N ARG A 289 -20.93 -19.06 0.40
CA ARG A 289 -19.60 -19.67 0.54
C ARG A 289 -18.72 -19.32 -0.67
N PRO A 290 -17.49 -18.80 -0.48
CA PRO A 290 -16.52 -18.63 -1.56
C PRO A 290 -16.23 -19.99 -2.23
N ARG A 291 -16.32 -20.04 -3.56
CA ARG A 291 -16.17 -21.29 -4.33
C ARG A 291 -14.71 -21.66 -4.63
N HIS A 292 -13.75 -20.76 -4.38
CA HIS A 292 -12.32 -20.97 -4.66
C HIS A 292 -11.38 -20.20 -3.71
N ASN A 293 -10.15 -20.69 -3.53
CA ASN A 293 -9.10 -20.05 -2.71
C ASN A 293 -8.65 -18.68 -3.28
N ASP A 294 -8.71 -18.49 -4.60
CA ASP A 294 -8.31 -17.24 -5.25
C ASP A 294 -9.31 -16.10 -4.96
N ASP A 295 -10.59 -16.42 -4.80
CA ASP A 295 -11.63 -15.45 -4.40
C ASP A 295 -11.47 -14.99 -2.94
N LEU A 296 -10.93 -15.85 -2.07
CA LEU A 296 -10.69 -15.50 -0.67
C LEU A 296 -9.64 -14.42 -0.53
N HIS A 297 -8.57 -14.45 -1.33
CA HIS A 297 -7.50 -13.46 -1.29
C HIS A 297 -7.97 -12.09 -1.82
N PHE A 298 -8.80 -12.08 -2.86
CA PHE A 298 -9.40 -10.86 -3.38
C PHE A 298 -10.43 -10.27 -2.40
N ASN A 299 -11.31 -11.10 -1.84
CA ASN A 299 -12.26 -10.68 -0.80
C ASN A 299 -11.56 -10.19 0.47
N TYR A 300 -10.43 -10.79 0.83
CA TYR A 300 -9.54 -10.34 1.89
C TYR A 300 -8.99 -8.94 1.62
N LEU A 301 -8.46 -8.68 0.41
CA LEU A 301 -8.01 -7.34 0.00
C LEU A 301 -9.14 -6.31 0.09
N MET A 302 -10.35 -6.69 -0.33
CA MET A 302 -11.54 -5.83 -0.30
C MET A 302 -12.01 -5.53 1.12
N ARG A 303 -11.98 -6.52 2.02
CA ARG A 303 -12.36 -6.35 3.44
C ARG A 303 -11.32 -5.51 4.21
N ARG A 304 -10.03 -5.72 3.96
CA ARG A 304 -8.94 -4.89 4.49
C ARG A 304 -9.13 -3.42 4.15
N ASN A 305 -9.54 -3.12 2.91
CA ASN A 305 -9.80 -1.76 2.47
C ASN A 305 -11.07 -1.15 3.12
N ARG A 306 -12.11 -1.97 3.37
CA ARG A 306 -13.32 -1.55 4.11
C ARG A 306 -13.02 -1.12 5.55
N HIS A 307 -12.16 -1.84 6.27
CA HIS A 307 -11.78 -1.48 7.64
C HIS A 307 -10.90 -0.23 7.73
N ARG A 308 -10.07 0.05 6.70
CA ARG A 308 -9.36 1.33 6.60
C ARG A 308 -10.30 2.53 6.48
N GLN A 309 -11.42 2.42 5.77
CA GLN A 309 -12.40 3.51 5.68
C GLN A 309 -13.09 3.77 7.02
N GLY A 310 -13.44 2.71 7.76
CA GLY A 310 -14.12 2.84 9.06
C GLY A 310 -13.25 3.43 10.18
N ARG A 311 -11.94 3.11 10.23
CA ARG A 311 -11.01 3.71 11.22
C ARG A 311 -10.33 5.00 10.76
N GLY A 312 -10.25 5.26 9.45
CA GLY A 312 -9.80 6.53 8.88
C GLY A 312 -10.86 7.64 8.91
N ALA A 313 -12.15 7.28 9.02
CA ALA A 313 -13.25 8.23 9.19
C ALA A 313 -13.26 8.96 10.56
N GLY A 314 -12.43 8.50 11.51
CA GLY A 314 -12.32 9.10 12.85
C GLY A 314 -11.36 10.29 12.94
N SER A 315 -10.68 10.65 11.85
CA SER A 315 -9.80 11.82 11.80
C SER A 315 -10.26 12.71 10.65
N SER A 316 -11.10 13.68 10.97
CA SER A 316 -11.43 14.80 10.11
C SER A 316 -10.17 15.62 9.91
N PRO A 317 -9.60 15.66 8.70
CA PRO A 317 -9.39 16.96 8.08
C PRO A 317 -9.63 16.90 6.55
N SER A 318 -10.76 17.44 6.10
CA SER A 318 -11.00 17.77 4.68
C SER A 318 -12.15 18.79 4.50
N GLY A 319 -12.32 19.71 5.46
CA GLY A 319 -13.43 20.66 5.43
C GLY A 319 -13.48 21.47 4.12
N GLN A 320 -12.37 22.03 3.65
CA GLN A 320 -12.40 22.94 2.51
C GLN A 320 -12.70 22.25 1.16
N VAL A 321 -12.04 21.11 0.87
CA VAL A 321 -12.23 20.37 -0.40
C VAL A 321 -13.63 19.76 -0.46
N GLN A 322 -14.08 19.12 0.62
CA GLN A 322 -15.45 18.57 0.68
C GLN A 322 -16.51 19.66 0.65
N ASN A 323 -16.32 20.78 1.36
CA ASN A 323 -17.27 21.90 1.31
C ASN A 323 -17.37 22.47 -0.10
N LEU A 324 -16.26 22.57 -0.82
CA LEU A 324 -16.22 23.10 -2.17
C LEU A 324 -16.97 22.20 -3.17
N VAL A 325 -16.82 20.88 -3.05
CA VAL A 325 -17.59 19.90 -3.85
C VAL A 325 -19.07 19.88 -3.41
N ALA A 326 -19.36 19.91 -2.11
CA ALA A 326 -20.72 19.93 -1.58
C ALA A 326 -21.49 21.19 -1.99
N HIS A 327 -20.84 22.36 -1.98
CA HIS A 327 -21.41 23.61 -2.48
C HIS A 327 -21.68 23.54 -4.00
N ALA A 328 -20.78 22.95 -4.78
CA ALA A 328 -20.99 22.74 -6.21
C ALA A 328 -22.18 21.79 -6.46
N ALA A 329 -22.27 20.69 -5.70
CA ALA A 329 -23.38 19.73 -5.77
C ALA A 329 -24.72 20.39 -5.43
N ALA A 330 -24.78 21.16 -4.34
CA ALA A 330 -25.97 21.90 -3.92
C ALA A 330 -26.41 22.94 -4.97
N ALA A 331 -25.44 23.57 -5.64
CA ALA A 331 -25.68 24.53 -6.72
C ALA A 331 -25.92 23.89 -8.11
N LYS A 332 -25.91 22.55 -8.20
CA LYS A 332 -26.02 21.79 -9.47
C LYS A 332 -24.96 22.21 -10.52
N ARG A 333 -23.75 22.54 -10.07
CA ARG A 333 -22.60 22.89 -10.91
C ARG A 333 -21.70 21.67 -11.12
N PRO A 334 -20.90 21.62 -12.21
CA PRO A 334 -19.92 20.55 -12.40
C PRO A 334 -18.84 20.59 -11.30
N VAL A 335 -18.08 19.50 -11.19
CA VAL A 335 -16.95 19.41 -10.26
C VAL A 335 -15.96 20.56 -10.57
N PRO A 336 -15.62 21.41 -9.59
CA PRO A 336 -14.74 22.56 -9.78
C PRO A 336 -13.26 22.15 -9.84
N ILE A 337 -12.89 21.49 -10.94
CA ILE A 337 -11.56 20.90 -11.17
C ILE A 337 -10.44 21.93 -11.02
N THR A 338 -10.59 23.12 -11.60
CA THR A 338 -9.56 24.17 -11.58
C THR A 338 -9.27 24.68 -10.16
N ALA A 339 -10.31 24.81 -9.32
CA ALA A 339 -10.14 25.20 -7.93
C ALA A 339 -9.42 24.10 -7.13
N LEU A 340 -9.79 22.84 -7.34
CA LEU A 340 -9.11 21.69 -6.72
C LEU A 340 -7.66 21.57 -7.18
N ALA A 341 -7.36 21.84 -8.46
CA ALA A 341 -6.01 21.87 -8.99
C ALA A 341 -5.16 22.99 -8.36
N ASN A 342 -5.73 24.17 -8.11
CA ASN A 342 -5.03 25.25 -7.42
C ASN A 342 -4.72 24.86 -5.95
N MET A 343 -5.69 24.28 -5.25
CA MET A 343 -5.46 23.74 -3.89
C MET A 343 -4.40 22.64 -3.88
N TRP A 344 -4.34 21.80 -4.93
CA TRP A 344 -3.28 20.82 -5.09
C TRP A 344 -1.91 21.47 -5.25
N ARG A 345 -1.77 22.52 -6.06
CA ARG A 345 -0.50 23.28 -6.18
C ARG A 345 -0.06 23.86 -4.84
N GLU A 346 -0.98 24.44 -4.08
CA GLU A 346 -0.70 24.95 -2.73
C GLU A 346 -0.23 23.84 -1.78
N SER A 347 -0.84 22.65 -1.88
CA SER A 347 -0.44 21.49 -1.09
C SER A 347 1.00 21.04 -1.38
N LEU A 348 1.50 21.22 -2.60
CA LEU A 348 2.89 20.92 -2.98
C LEU A 348 3.87 21.91 -2.36
N ILE A 349 3.55 23.21 -2.34
CA ILE A 349 4.42 24.26 -1.80
C ILE A 349 4.63 24.09 -0.29
N SER A 350 3.60 23.61 0.41
CA SER A 350 3.65 23.35 1.86
C SER A 350 4.39 22.06 2.26
N HIS A 351 4.76 21.21 1.28
CA HIS A 351 5.37 19.91 1.49
C HIS A 351 6.90 20.01 1.33
N THR A 352 7.69 19.57 2.31
CA THR A 352 9.16 19.60 2.23
C THR A 352 9.72 18.36 1.54
N GLU A 353 10.90 18.47 0.91
CA GLU A 353 11.61 17.33 0.28
C GLU A 353 11.90 16.19 1.27
N GLU A 354 12.12 16.50 2.56
CA GLU A 354 12.25 15.50 3.63
C GLU A 354 10.98 14.64 3.82
N GLN A 355 9.81 15.19 3.52
CA GLN A 355 8.54 14.44 3.54
C GLN A 355 8.37 13.59 2.28
N ASP A 356 8.85 14.06 1.12
CA ASP A 356 8.94 13.25 -0.10
C ASP A 356 9.87 12.04 0.13
N GLU A 357 11.03 12.21 0.76
CA GLU A 357 11.96 11.11 1.11
C GLU A 357 11.40 10.17 2.19
N ALA A 358 10.72 10.70 3.22
CA ALA A 358 10.02 9.88 4.22
C ALA A 358 8.83 9.09 3.63
N GLN A 359 8.24 9.60 2.55
CA GLN A 359 7.14 8.98 1.82
C GLN A 359 7.62 8.08 0.66
N GLU A 360 8.84 8.30 0.14
CA GLU A 360 9.57 7.38 -0.75
C GLU A 360 10.17 6.20 0.04
N GLY A 361 10.66 6.44 1.25
CA GLY A 361 10.95 5.42 2.26
C GLY A 361 9.71 4.66 2.75
N ALA A 362 8.50 5.10 2.39
CA ALA A 362 7.29 4.30 2.60
C ALA A 362 7.18 3.10 1.65
N GLY A 363 8.13 2.92 0.72
CA GLY A 363 8.41 1.61 0.12
C GLY A 363 8.82 0.57 1.16
N GLU A 364 9.54 0.97 2.23
CA GLU A 364 9.85 0.10 3.38
C GLU A 364 8.70 0.04 4.40
N ARG A 365 7.86 1.07 4.46
CA ARG A 365 6.58 0.94 5.19
C ARG A 365 5.68 -0.09 4.57
N PHE A 366 5.82 -0.48 3.30
CA PHE A 366 5.11 -1.66 2.78
C PHE A 366 5.42 -2.93 3.59
N ASN A 367 6.61 -3.04 4.18
CA ASN A 367 7.00 -4.17 5.05
C ASN A 367 6.56 -4.01 6.51
N HIS A 368 6.50 -2.79 7.07
CA HIS A 368 5.93 -2.59 8.41
C HIS A 368 4.39 -2.51 8.43
N TYR A 369 3.75 -2.15 7.30
CA TYR A 369 2.30 -2.22 7.09
C TYR A 369 1.79 -3.66 7.03
N ILE A 370 2.68 -4.57 6.66
CA ILE A 370 2.44 -6.01 6.68
C ILE A 370 2.52 -6.53 8.12
N ASN A 371 3.38 -5.99 8.99
CA ASN A 371 3.64 -6.61 10.30
C ASN A 371 2.66 -6.24 11.42
N ASP A 372 2.21 -4.99 11.54
CA ASP A 372 1.35 -4.61 12.69
C ASP A 372 -0.15 -4.94 12.48
N PHE A 373 -0.60 -5.09 11.23
CA PHE A 373 -1.98 -5.42 10.87
C PHE A 373 -2.18 -6.89 10.44
N GLN A 374 -1.09 -7.66 10.36
CA GLN A 374 -1.14 -9.11 10.17
C GLN A 374 -1.81 -9.85 11.32
N ARG A 375 -2.00 -9.23 12.49
CA ARG A 375 -2.65 -9.89 13.62
C ARG A 375 -4.15 -10.12 13.36
N ASP A 376 -4.90 -9.07 13.03
CA ASP A 376 -6.38 -9.13 12.93
C ASP A 376 -6.88 -9.64 11.56
N ASP A 377 -6.12 -9.42 10.48
CA ASP A 377 -6.57 -9.74 9.12
C ASP A 377 -6.12 -11.15 8.65
N TRP A 378 -4.99 -11.69 9.15
CA TRP A 378 -4.61 -13.11 8.94
C TRP A 378 -5.67 -14.07 9.50
N MET A 379 -6.48 -13.60 10.45
CA MET A 379 -7.56 -14.36 11.07
C MET A 379 -8.73 -14.67 10.12
N PHE A 380 -9.01 -13.81 9.13
CA PHE A 380 -10.01 -14.08 8.08
C PHE A 380 -9.57 -15.23 7.15
N ILE A 381 -8.27 -15.27 6.83
CA ILE A 381 -7.67 -16.34 6.02
C ILE A 381 -7.67 -17.65 6.82
N ARG A 382 -7.40 -17.59 8.13
CA ARG A 382 -7.39 -18.76 9.03
C ARG A 382 -8.78 -19.37 9.27
N ASN A 383 -9.83 -18.55 9.23
CA ASN A 383 -11.23 -18.97 9.39
C ASN A 383 -11.95 -19.18 8.04
N HIS A 384 -11.22 -19.44 6.94
CA HIS A 384 -11.83 -19.70 5.62
C HIS A 384 -12.82 -18.62 5.13
N GLY A 385 -12.64 -17.37 5.58
CA GLY A 385 -13.51 -16.25 5.24
C GLY A 385 -14.72 -16.04 6.17
N GLU A 386 -14.82 -16.74 7.30
CA GLU A 386 -15.89 -16.53 8.29
C GLU A 386 -15.59 -15.30 9.19
N ALA A 387 -16.65 -14.56 9.54
CA ALA A 387 -16.53 -13.39 10.40
C ALA A 387 -16.25 -13.80 11.86
N GLU A 388 -15.51 -12.96 12.60
CA GLU A 388 -15.11 -13.22 13.99
C GLU A 388 -16.32 -13.42 14.95
N ALA A 389 -17.46 -12.80 14.64
CA ALA A 389 -18.70 -12.97 15.41
C ALA A 389 -19.27 -14.40 15.31
N ASP A 390 -19.07 -15.06 14.18
CA ASP A 390 -19.58 -16.42 13.90
C ASP A 390 -18.53 -17.49 14.25
N ALA A 391 -17.24 -17.14 14.16
CA ALA A 391 -16.10 -18.00 14.46
C ALA A 391 -15.11 -17.31 15.41
N PRO A 392 -15.41 -17.27 16.73
CA PRO A 392 -14.60 -16.56 17.70
C PRO A 392 -13.18 -17.13 17.83
N ILE A 393 -12.24 -16.24 18.08
CA ILE A 393 -10.81 -16.52 18.21
C ILE A 393 -10.55 -17.37 19.44
N GLY A 394 -9.63 -18.33 19.34
CA GLY A 394 -9.31 -19.21 20.46
C GLY A 394 -10.27 -20.39 20.60
N ASP A 395 -11.37 -20.42 19.83
CA ASP A 395 -12.24 -21.58 19.75
C ASP A 395 -11.60 -22.69 18.92
N ILE A 396 -11.46 -23.86 19.53
CA ILE A 396 -10.86 -25.04 18.89
C ILE A 396 -11.71 -25.56 17.72
N ARG A 397 -13.00 -25.19 17.66
CA ARG A 397 -13.94 -25.62 16.62
C ARG A 397 -13.68 -24.99 15.25
N ASN A 398 -12.84 -23.96 15.16
CA ASN A 398 -12.70 -23.11 13.97
C ASN A 398 -11.30 -23.17 13.32
N GLY A 399 -11.25 -22.90 12.02
CA GLY A 399 -10.02 -22.81 11.23
C GLY A 399 -9.12 -24.04 11.29
N GLU A 400 -7.81 -23.83 11.20
CA GLU A 400 -6.80 -24.90 11.28
C GLU A 400 -6.83 -25.66 12.61
N ARG A 401 -7.16 -24.98 13.73
CA ARG A 401 -7.25 -25.62 15.06
C ARG A 401 -8.30 -26.72 15.10
N ARG A 402 -9.34 -26.63 14.28
CA ARG A 402 -10.31 -27.72 14.10
C ARG A 402 -9.62 -29.02 13.70
N TYR A 403 -8.71 -28.98 12.74
CA TYR A 403 -7.99 -30.15 12.25
C TYR A 403 -6.80 -30.57 13.12
N CYS A 404 -6.33 -29.68 14.00
CA CYS A 404 -5.22 -29.93 14.93
C CYS A 404 -5.65 -30.21 16.38
N GLU A 405 -6.92 -29.98 16.74
CA GLU A 405 -7.40 -30.15 18.13
C GLU A 405 -8.74 -30.90 18.21
N VAL A 406 -9.69 -30.68 17.29
CA VAL A 406 -10.98 -31.40 17.32
C VAL A 406 -10.87 -32.74 16.61
N PHE A 407 -10.36 -32.77 15.38
CA PHE A 407 -10.23 -34.01 14.62
C PHE A 407 -9.25 -35.03 15.24
N PRO A 408 -8.16 -34.63 15.92
CA PRO A 408 -7.35 -35.56 16.70
C PRO A 408 -8.11 -36.18 17.86
N ARG A 409 -9.01 -35.44 18.52
CA ARG A 409 -9.89 -35.98 19.57
C ARG A 409 -10.89 -36.98 19.00
N ILE A 410 -11.44 -36.71 17.81
CA ILE A 410 -12.28 -37.68 17.09
C ILE A 410 -11.49 -38.97 16.81
N TRP A 411 -10.27 -38.84 16.30
CA TRP A 411 -9.40 -39.97 15.99
C TRP A 411 -9.03 -40.79 17.24
N GLU A 412 -8.64 -40.11 18.32
CA GLU A 412 -8.34 -40.74 19.61
C GLU A 412 -9.59 -41.42 20.20
N ALA A 413 -10.74 -40.75 20.19
CA ALA A 413 -12.00 -41.33 20.63
C ALA A 413 -12.31 -42.62 19.85
N MET A 414 -12.09 -42.66 18.53
CA MET A 414 -12.24 -43.88 17.74
C MET A 414 -11.29 -45.00 18.17
N LEU A 415 -10.03 -44.67 18.49
CA LEU A 415 -9.00 -45.64 18.85
C LEU A 415 -9.17 -46.23 20.26
N LEU A 416 -9.70 -45.46 21.21
CA LEU A 416 -9.86 -45.87 22.61
C LEU A 416 -11.12 -46.73 22.88
N GLN A 417 -11.98 -46.95 21.90
CA GLN A 417 -13.21 -47.73 22.07
C GLN A 417 -12.93 -49.24 21.92
N PRO A 418 -13.43 -50.15 22.76
CA PRO A 418 -13.22 -51.58 22.58
C PRO A 418 -13.87 -52.11 21.29
N ILE A 419 -13.44 -53.29 20.84
CA ILE A 419 -14.09 -54.00 19.73
C ILE A 419 -15.55 -54.28 20.12
N GLY A 420 -16.47 -54.04 19.20
CA GLY A 420 -17.92 -54.11 19.44
C GLY A 420 -18.58 -52.76 19.72
N SER A 421 -17.81 -51.69 19.96
CA SER A 421 -18.37 -50.36 20.18
C SER A 421 -18.91 -49.74 18.90
N SER A 422 -19.92 -48.89 19.02
CA SER A 422 -20.54 -48.17 17.91
C SER A 422 -20.25 -46.67 17.90
N LEU A 423 -20.25 -46.08 16.71
CA LEU A 423 -20.32 -44.64 16.52
C LEU A 423 -21.37 -44.32 15.48
N THR A 424 -22.00 -43.15 15.63
CA THR A 424 -23.07 -42.70 14.76
C THR A 424 -22.73 -41.33 14.18
N LEU A 425 -22.88 -41.18 12.86
CA LEU A 425 -22.67 -39.90 12.16
C LEU A 425 -23.89 -39.53 11.32
N SER A 426 -24.23 -38.23 11.31
CA SER A 426 -25.32 -37.72 10.49
C SER A 426 -24.99 -37.69 8.99
N VAL A 427 -26.01 -37.92 8.15
CA VAL A 427 -25.95 -37.83 6.69
C VAL A 427 -26.27 -36.41 6.19
N ALA A 428 -26.80 -35.53 7.04
CA ALA A 428 -26.96 -34.12 6.71
C ALA A 428 -25.67 -33.34 7.02
N ASP A 429 -25.37 -32.31 6.22
CA ASP A 429 -24.34 -31.34 6.58
C ASP A 429 -24.80 -30.54 7.82
N GLY A 430 -23.90 -30.29 8.76
CA GLY A 430 -24.24 -29.67 10.04
C GLY A 430 -24.87 -30.63 11.06
N GLY A 431 -24.78 -31.94 10.84
CA GLY A 431 -25.26 -32.95 11.79
C GLY A 431 -24.17 -33.51 12.70
N ASP A 432 -24.58 -34.26 13.72
CA ASP A 432 -23.70 -34.66 14.81
C ASP A 432 -22.95 -35.98 14.56
N LEU A 433 -21.75 -36.08 15.15
CA LEU A 433 -20.98 -37.29 15.40
C LEU A 433 -21.05 -37.62 16.90
N ILE A 434 -21.45 -38.84 17.21
CA ILE A 434 -21.68 -39.33 18.58
C ILE A 434 -21.00 -40.69 18.72
N PHE A 435 -20.37 -40.93 19.87
CA PHE A 435 -19.74 -42.19 20.24
C PHE A 435 -20.55 -42.90 21.33
N GLU A 436 -20.48 -44.24 21.39
CA GLU A 436 -21.22 -45.02 22.38
C GLU A 436 -20.70 -44.81 23.81
N HIS A 437 -19.39 -44.84 24.00
CA HIS A 437 -18.80 -44.83 25.35
C HIS A 437 -18.07 -43.54 25.72
N CYS A 438 -18.02 -42.53 24.84
CA CYS A 438 -17.49 -41.21 25.19
C CYS A 438 -18.49 -40.09 24.85
N MET A 439 -18.48 -39.03 25.66
CA MET A 439 -19.43 -37.92 25.56
C MET A 439 -19.01 -36.85 24.54
N LEU A 440 -17.96 -37.11 23.76
CA LEU A 440 -17.50 -36.23 22.69
C LEU A 440 -18.58 -36.11 21.61
N ASN A 441 -19.22 -34.95 21.53
CA ASN A 441 -20.18 -34.63 20.49
C ASN A 441 -19.59 -33.58 19.57
N VAL A 442 -19.57 -33.83 18.26
CA VAL A 442 -19.01 -32.87 17.28
C VAL A 442 -19.96 -32.69 16.11
N THR A 443 -20.20 -31.43 15.71
CA THR A 443 -20.94 -31.15 14.48
C THR A 443 -20.03 -31.32 13.26
N LEU A 444 -20.43 -32.15 12.29
CA LEU A 444 -19.75 -32.32 11.00
C LEU A 444 -20.33 -31.32 9.99
N ARG A 445 -19.57 -30.25 9.71
CA ARG A 445 -20.08 -29.05 9.03
C ARG A 445 -20.33 -29.23 7.53
N ASN A 446 -19.59 -30.13 6.90
CA ASN A 446 -19.62 -30.30 5.45
C ASN A 446 -19.26 -31.72 5.02
N GLY A 447 -19.54 -32.04 3.76
CA GLY A 447 -19.21 -33.33 3.19
C GLY A 447 -17.71 -33.67 3.15
N ALA A 448 -16.79 -32.69 3.24
CA ALA A 448 -15.36 -32.97 3.29
C ALA A 448 -14.94 -33.50 4.67
N GLU A 449 -15.40 -32.87 5.75
CA GLU A 449 -15.24 -33.34 7.12
C GLU A 449 -15.81 -34.75 7.28
N ARG A 450 -17.03 -34.97 6.78
CA ARG A 450 -17.66 -36.29 6.85
C ARG A 450 -16.88 -37.36 6.11
N ARG A 451 -16.36 -37.07 4.92
CA ARG A 451 -15.48 -37.99 4.18
C ARG A 451 -14.21 -38.29 4.97
N LEU A 452 -13.63 -37.30 5.64
CA LEU A 452 -12.44 -37.48 6.47
C LEU A 452 -12.75 -38.35 7.69
N THR A 453 -13.84 -38.10 8.40
CA THR A 453 -14.31 -38.91 9.54
C THR A 453 -14.61 -40.35 9.14
N ARG A 454 -15.23 -40.59 7.97
CA ARG A 454 -15.42 -41.96 7.45
C ARG A 454 -14.10 -42.67 7.19
N ARG A 455 -13.11 -41.98 6.61
CA ARG A 455 -11.76 -42.56 6.45
C ARG A 455 -11.14 -42.89 7.80
N PHE A 456 -11.33 -42.06 8.82
CA PHE A 456 -10.83 -42.34 10.17
C PHE A 456 -11.47 -43.61 10.72
N ALA A 457 -12.79 -43.75 10.63
CA ALA A 457 -13.51 -44.94 11.05
C ALA A 457 -12.98 -46.20 10.35
N ASP A 458 -12.82 -46.16 9.02
CA ASP A 458 -12.26 -47.27 8.23
C ASP A 458 -10.84 -47.66 8.67
N LEU A 459 -9.99 -46.67 8.96
CA LEU A 459 -8.60 -46.89 9.39
C LEU A 459 -8.52 -47.42 10.83
N ALA A 460 -9.45 -47.02 11.70
CA ALA A 460 -9.51 -47.45 13.10
C ALA A 460 -10.13 -48.84 13.31
N GLY A 461 -10.67 -49.46 12.24
CA GLY A 461 -11.23 -50.82 12.27
C GLY A 461 -12.76 -50.87 12.37
N TYR A 462 -13.45 -49.77 12.04
CA TYR A 462 -14.91 -49.72 11.99
C TYR A 462 -15.45 -50.15 10.62
N VAL A 463 -16.64 -50.73 10.63
CA VAL A 463 -17.38 -51.15 9.44
C VAL A 463 -18.81 -50.59 9.50
N GLU A 464 -19.24 -49.96 8.42
CA GLU A 464 -20.60 -49.44 8.26
C GLU A 464 -21.63 -50.58 8.36
N GLN A 465 -22.60 -50.48 9.27
CA GLN A 465 -23.65 -51.48 9.45
C GLN A 465 -24.93 -51.13 8.68
N GLY A 466 -25.14 -49.86 8.36
CA GLY A 466 -26.33 -49.39 7.63
C GLY A 466 -26.62 -47.91 7.88
N GLN A 467 -27.59 -47.40 7.13
CA GLN A 467 -28.10 -46.03 7.23
C GLN A 467 -29.58 -46.09 7.64
N ASP A 468 -29.92 -45.50 8.79
CA ASP A 468 -31.29 -45.43 9.30
C ASP A 468 -31.63 -44.00 9.73
N GLY A 469 -32.82 -43.52 9.37
CA GLY A 469 -33.33 -42.20 9.79
C GLY A 469 -32.41 -41.00 9.49
N GLY A 470 -31.57 -41.06 8.45
CA GLY A 470 -30.60 -40.00 8.13
C GLY A 470 -29.31 -40.02 8.98
N ARG A 471 -29.07 -41.10 9.72
CA ARG A 471 -27.82 -41.39 10.44
C ARG A 471 -27.16 -42.65 9.89
N MET A 472 -25.85 -42.70 9.95
CA MET A 472 -25.05 -43.87 9.59
C MET A 472 -24.36 -44.41 10.83
N THR A 473 -24.49 -45.72 11.04
CA THR A 473 -23.91 -46.40 12.20
C THR A 473 -22.72 -47.24 11.77
N PHE A 474 -21.62 -47.08 12.49
CA PHE A 474 -20.36 -47.78 12.30
C PHE A 474 -20.08 -48.63 13.53
N LEU A 475 -19.74 -49.89 13.33
CA LEU A 475 -19.41 -50.84 14.39
C LEU A 475 -17.93 -51.19 14.33
N ARG A 476 -17.21 -51.10 15.47
CA ARG A 476 -15.81 -51.52 15.54
C ARG A 476 -15.73 -53.03 15.48
N ARG A 477 -15.16 -53.57 14.40
CA ARG A 477 -15.02 -55.02 14.19
C ARG A 477 -13.59 -55.52 14.32
N ASP A 478 -12.62 -54.61 14.18
CA ASP A 478 -11.21 -54.97 14.12
C ASP A 478 -10.33 -53.90 14.81
N HIS A 479 -9.07 -54.25 14.99
CA HIS A 479 -8.01 -53.31 15.33
C HIS A 479 -7.74 -52.33 14.18
N PRO A 480 -7.00 -51.22 14.41
CA PRO A 480 -6.62 -50.32 13.33
C PRO A 480 -5.82 -51.05 12.24
N ARG A 481 -6.02 -50.63 10.98
CA ARG A 481 -5.37 -51.28 9.83
C ARG A 481 -3.84 -51.16 9.90
N GLN A 482 -3.12 -52.13 9.33
CA GLN A 482 -1.64 -52.20 9.36
C GLN A 482 -0.90 -50.93 8.91
N TRP A 483 -1.48 -50.13 8.00
CA TRP A 483 -0.90 -48.85 7.55
C TRP A 483 -1.74 -47.64 7.93
N ALA A 484 -2.50 -47.73 9.02
CA ALA A 484 -3.39 -46.66 9.49
C ALA A 484 -2.65 -45.33 9.63
N ARG A 485 -1.44 -45.33 10.22
CA ARG A 485 -0.64 -44.12 10.40
C ARG A 485 -0.27 -43.45 9.08
N ARG A 486 0.25 -44.20 8.11
CA ARG A 486 0.65 -43.68 6.79
C ARG A 486 -0.55 -43.14 6.03
N ASN A 487 -1.65 -43.89 6.01
CA ASN A 487 -2.87 -43.51 5.29
C ASN A 487 -3.57 -42.31 5.92
N LEU A 488 -3.49 -42.18 7.25
CA LEU A 488 -3.93 -41.01 7.99
C LEU A 488 -3.10 -39.78 7.57
N SER A 489 -1.77 -39.90 7.56
CA SER A 489 -0.88 -38.80 7.15
C SER A 489 -1.11 -38.36 5.70
N GLU A 490 -1.31 -39.29 4.75
CA GLU A 490 -1.66 -38.93 3.36
C GLU A 490 -3.02 -38.23 3.26
N SER A 491 -4.02 -38.71 3.99
CA SER A 491 -5.36 -38.10 4.00
C SER A 491 -5.33 -36.70 4.60
N LEU A 492 -4.55 -36.50 5.65
CA LEU A 492 -4.36 -35.20 6.30
C LEU A 492 -3.51 -34.26 5.46
N ASN A 493 -2.46 -34.72 4.77
CA ASN A 493 -1.69 -33.88 3.84
C ASN A 493 -2.58 -33.35 2.70
N ARG A 494 -3.41 -34.21 2.09
CA ARG A 494 -4.36 -33.76 1.05
C ARG A 494 -5.42 -32.80 1.60
N ALA A 495 -5.84 -32.99 2.85
CA ALA A 495 -6.74 -32.06 3.52
C ALA A 495 -6.04 -30.72 3.82
N GLN A 496 -4.79 -30.75 4.27
CA GLN A 496 -3.97 -29.58 4.57
C GLN A 496 -3.58 -28.80 3.31
N GLU A 497 -3.35 -29.45 2.18
CA GLU A 497 -3.16 -28.77 0.89
C GLU A 497 -4.40 -27.99 0.47
N ARG A 498 -5.59 -28.46 0.87
CA ARG A 498 -6.87 -27.87 0.49
C ARG A 498 -7.39 -26.84 1.49
N PHE A 499 -7.13 -27.05 2.78
CA PHE A 499 -7.71 -26.29 3.89
C PHE A 499 -6.64 -25.70 4.83
N GLY A 500 -5.37 -26.04 4.68
CA GLY A 500 -4.27 -25.56 5.50
C GLY A 500 -3.53 -24.38 4.91
N PHE A 501 -2.60 -23.84 5.69
CA PHE A 501 -1.78 -22.70 5.29
C PHE A 501 -0.40 -23.16 4.78
N ARG A 502 0.17 -22.45 3.80
CA ARG A 502 1.51 -22.76 3.29
C ARG A 502 2.56 -22.54 4.38
N GLY A 503 3.31 -23.59 4.70
CA GLY A 503 4.36 -23.56 5.73
C GLY A 503 3.88 -23.87 7.15
N ALA A 504 2.59 -24.18 7.35
CA ALA A 504 2.13 -24.71 8.64
C ALA A 504 2.75 -26.08 8.92
N PRO A 505 3.03 -26.43 10.20
CA PRO A 505 3.45 -27.76 10.58
C PRO A 505 2.46 -28.82 10.07
N PRO A 506 2.93 -30.04 9.72
CA PRO A 506 2.04 -31.07 9.22
C PRO A 506 0.98 -31.45 10.26
N TRP A 507 -0.30 -31.42 9.88
CA TRP A 507 -1.43 -31.65 10.81
C TRP A 507 -1.38 -32.99 11.50
N TRP A 508 -0.83 -34.00 10.83
CA TRP A 508 -0.70 -35.36 11.35
C TRP A 508 0.23 -35.48 12.57
N TRP A 509 0.95 -34.42 12.97
CA TRP A 509 1.70 -34.34 14.24
C TRP A 509 0.80 -34.32 15.47
N HIS A 510 -0.43 -33.84 15.35
CA HIS A 510 -1.36 -33.74 16.48
C HIS A 510 -2.13 -35.04 16.76
N TYR A 511 -1.98 -36.05 15.89
CA TYR A 511 -2.76 -37.28 15.95
C TYR A 511 -1.99 -38.38 16.67
N MET A 512 -2.69 -39.05 17.60
CA MET A 512 -2.19 -40.23 18.30
C MET A 512 -1.87 -41.37 17.34
N GLU A 513 -0.87 -42.17 17.67
CA GLU A 513 -0.55 -43.37 16.92
C GLU A 513 -1.66 -44.42 16.99
N ALA A 514 -1.82 -45.17 15.89
CA ALA A 514 -2.81 -46.22 15.78
C ALA A 514 -2.31 -47.46 16.53
N ASN A 515 -2.79 -47.66 17.76
CA ASN A 515 -2.45 -48.81 18.59
C ASN A 515 -3.56 -49.86 18.57
N GLN A 516 -3.26 -51.06 19.06
CA GLN A 516 -4.26 -52.12 19.19
C GLN A 516 -5.48 -51.63 19.98
N ALA A 517 -6.68 -51.99 19.49
CA ALA A 517 -7.93 -51.67 20.20
C ALA A 517 -7.88 -52.22 21.63
N PRO A 518 -8.31 -51.45 22.64
CA PRO A 518 -8.26 -51.90 24.03
C PRO A 518 -9.28 -53.02 24.28
N ASP A 519 -8.92 -53.96 25.15
CA ASP A 519 -9.79 -55.08 25.53
C ASP A 519 -10.94 -54.66 26.46
N HIS A 520 -10.72 -53.60 27.23
CA HIS A 520 -11.68 -53.02 28.17
C HIS A 520 -11.79 -51.51 27.97
N LEU A 521 -12.87 -50.91 28.46
CA LEU A 521 -13.08 -49.47 28.36
C LEU A 521 -11.99 -48.71 29.16
N PRO A 522 -11.16 -47.88 28.51
CA PRO A 522 -10.20 -47.06 29.22
C PRO A 522 -10.88 -45.84 29.87
N GLU A 523 -10.21 -45.24 30.85
CA GLU A 523 -10.63 -43.94 31.38
C GLU A 523 -10.38 -42.87 30.30
N PHE A 524 -11.44 -42.19 29.86
CA PHE A 524 -11.33 -41.13 28.88
C PHE A 524 -10.85 -39.84 29.55
N ARG A 525 -9.86 -39.18 28.94
CA ARG A 525 -9.47 -37.83 29.33
C ARG A 525 -10.65 -36.87 29.18
N TRP A 526 -10.70 -35.85 30.03
CA TRP A 526 -11.82 -34.90 30.09
C TRP A 526 -12.08 -34.20 28.74
N GLU A 527 -11.05 -34.03 27.89
CA GLU A 527 -11.17 -33.43 26.56
C GLU A 527 -12.06 -34.23 25.60
N LEU A 528 -12.23 -35.54 25.84
CA LEU A 528 -13.11 -36.46 25.09
C LEU A 528 -14.53 -36.54 25.69
N SER A 529 -14.81 -35.69 26.67
CA SER A 529 -16.14 -35.54 27.26
C SER A 529 -16.74 -34.15 26.99
N VAL A 530 -16.15 -33.38 26.07
CA VAL A 530 -16.57 -32.02 25.73
C VAL A 530 -17.60 -32.04 24.59
N ASP A 531 -18.66 -31.24 24.72
CA ASP A 531 -19.61 -30.98 23.63
C ASP A 531 -19.08 -29.86 22.71
N LEU A 532 -18.70 -30.23 21.50
CA LEU A 532 -18.14 -29.36 20.46
C LEU A 532 -19.13 -29.15 19.30
N ARG A 533 -20.43 -29.28 19.55
CA ARG A 533 -21.47 -28.94 18.57
C ARG A 533 -21.56 -27.43 18.35
N ASP A 534 -21.89 -27.04 17.13
CA ASP A 534 -21.94 -25.63 16.73
C ASP A 534 -23.16 -24.88 17.30
N ASN A 535 -24.26 -25.59 17.60
CA ASN A 535 -25.48 -25.01 18.16
C ASN A 535 -25.41 -24.71 19.67
N ASN A 536 -24.33 -25.11 20.34
CA ASN A 536 -24.20 -24.88 21.77
C ASN A 536 -23.57 -23.49 22.00
N ALA A 537 -24.42 -22.50 22.27
CA ALA A 537 -24.08 -21.13 22.61
C ALA A 537 -23.40 -20.98 23.99
N GLN A 538 -22.72 -22.01 24.50
CA GLN A 538 -21.74 -21.83 25.55
C GLN A 538 -20.46 -21.28 24.91
N ARG A 539 -20.42 -19.95 24.79
CA ARG A 539 -19.15 -19.22 24.79
C ARG A 539 -18.33 -19.78 25.96
N MET A 540 -17.17 -20.36 25.70
CA MET A 540 -16.22 -20.63 26.78
C MET A 540 -15.81 -19.27 27.36
N VAL A 541 -16.56 -18.80 28.34
CA VAL A 541 -16.19 -17.71 29.24
C VAL A 541 -15.21 -18.34 30.22
N GLY A 542 -13.97 -18.48 29.78
CA GLY A 542 -12.83 -18.89 30.59
C GLY A 542 -11.76 -17.84 30.41
N ASP A 543 -11.50 -17.09 31.47
CA ASP A 543 -10.65 -15.91 31.52
C ASP A 543 -9.30 -16.10 30.82
N PHE A 544 -9.08 -15.32 29.77
CA PHE A 544 -7.75 -14.83 29.41
C PHE A 544 -7.88 -13.36 29.02
N ARG A 545 -7.77 -12.49 30.02
CA ARG A 545 -7.40 -11.08 29.80
C ARG A 545 -5.86 -11.04 29.73
N PRO A 546 -5.29 -10.26 28.80
CA PRO A 546 -3.84 -10.19 28.58
C PRO A 546 -3.07 -9.72 29.81
#